data_AF-A0A9P9FYV2-F1
#
_entry.id   AF-A0A9P9FYV2-F1
#
_cell.length_a   1.000
_cell.length_b   1.000
_cell.length_c   1.000
_cell.angle_alpha   90.00
_cell.angle_beta   90.00
_cell.angle_gamma   90.00
#
_symmetry.space_group_name_H-M   'P 1'
#
loop_
_entity.id
_entity.type
_entity.pdbx_description
1 polymer ?
#
loop_
_entity_poly.entity_id
_entity_poly.type
_entity_poly.pdbx_seq_one_letter_code
_entity_poly.pdbx_strand_id
1 'polypeptide(L)' 'ELRIHIRAGLNNGLQEEQFTEAYRHAMVYCGVPAGRDALLIASEVFEERKAASKRAESAKLS' A
#
# COMPACT_ATOMS: atom_id res chain seq x y z
N GLU A 1 -11.35 3.52 -5.72
CA GLU A 1 -10.34 4.59 -5.95
C GLU A 1 -9.03 4.43 -5.15
N LEU A 2 -9.01 4.44 -3.81
CA LEU A 2 -7.75 4.45 -3.03
C LEU A 2 -6.73 3.36 -3.44
N ARG A 3 -7.20 2.12 -3.67
CA ARG A 3 -6.38 0.99 -4.11
C ARG A 3 -5.61 1.26 -5.41
N ILE A 4 -6.25 1.97 -6.36
CA ILE A 4 -5.66 2.34 -7.65
C ILE A 4 -4.56 3.37 -7.43
N HIS A 5 -4.79 4.37 -6.59
CA HIS A 5 -3.80 5.40 -6.29
C HIS A 5 -2.58 4.86 -5.53
N ILE A 6 -2.76 3.91 -4.62
CA ILE A 6 -1.64 3.24 -3.94
C ILE A 6 -0.77 2.49 -4.95
N ARG A 7 -1.38 1.69 -5.84
CA ARG A 7 -0.65 0.97 -6.89
C ARG A 7 0.08 1.92 -7.85
N ALA A 8 -0.58 2.99 -8.28
CA ALA A 8 0.04 4.00 -9.12
C ALA A 8 1.22 4.68 -8.41
N GLY A 9 1.06 5.02 -7.13
CA GLY A 9 2.13 5.62 -6.34
C GLY A 9 3.34 4.70 -6.15
N LEU A 10 3.12 3.41 -5.87
CA LEU A 10 4.19 2.41 -5.80
C LEU A 10 4.93 2.27 -7.14
N ASN A 11 4.20 2.31 -8.26
CA ASN A 11 4.80 2.29 -9.61
C ASN A 11 5.61 3.56 -9.90
N ASN A 12 5.26 4.67 -9.26
CA ASN A 12 5.99 5.94 -9.35
C ASN A 12 7.10 6.07 -8.30
N GLY A 13 7.41 5.01 -7.55
CA GLY A 13 8.53 4.98 -6.61
C GLY A 13 8.22 5.42 -5.17
N LEU A 14 6.94 5.64 -4.82
CA LEU A 14 6.56 5.83 -3.43
C LEU A 14 6.76 4.53 -2.63
N GLN A 15 7.22 4.68 -1.39
CA GLN A 15 7.48 3.60 -0.45
C GLN A 15 6.28 3.35 0.49
N GLU A 16 6.16 2.12 1.00
CA GLU A 16 5.07 1.71 1.90
C GLU A 16 5.00 2.60 3.17
N GLU A 17 6.16 3.05 3.66
CA GLU A 17 6.30 3.94 4.82
C GLU A 17 5.69 5.32 4.55
N GLN A 18 5.83 5.85 3.34
CA GLN A 18 5.30 7.17 2.99
C GLN A 18 3.77 7.18 2.99
N PHE A 19 3.15 6.10 2.51
CA PHE A 19 1.70 5.92 2.63
C PHE A 19 1.26 5.79 4.08
N THR A 20 1.99 5.01 4.87
CA THR A 20 1.68 4.78 6.29
C THR A 20 1.72 6.09 7.08
N GLU A 21 2.73 6.94 6.85
CA GLU A 21 2.83 8.25 7.49
C GLU A 21 1.73 9.20 7.02
N ALA A 22 1.42 9.23 5.73
CA ALA A 22 0.33 10.05 5.19
C ALA A 22 -1.03 9.68 5.80
N TYR A 23 -1.32 8.39 5.98
CA TYR A 23 -2.57 7.93 6.59
C TYR A 23 -2.61 8.18 8.11
N ARG A 24 -1.47 8.07 8.80
CA ARG A 24 -1.38 8.47 10.21
C ARG A 24 -1.62 9.97 10.39
N HIS A 25 -1.06 10.79 9.51
CA HIS A 25 -1.34 12.23 9.50
C HIS A 25 -2.83 12.49 9.21
N ALA A 26 -3.43 11.76 8.26
CA ALA A 26 -4.85 11.85 7.98
C ALA A 26 -5.73 11.45 9.18
N MET A 27 -5.28 10.59 10.10
CA MET A 27 -6.04 10.31 11.33
C MET A 27 -6.25 11.56 12.18
N VAL A 28 -5.27 12.47 12.20
CA VAL A 28 -5.34 13.72 12.97
C VAL A 28 -6.35 14.70 12.35
N TYR A 29 -6.39 14.77 11.02
CA TYR A 29 -7.21 15.76 10.29
C TYR A 29 -8.60 15.24 9.89
N CYS A 30 -8.71 13.95 9.60
CA CYS A 30 -9.91 13.31 9.06
C CYS A 30 -10.53 12.28 10.03
N GLY A 31 -9.90 12.06 11.19
CA GLY A 31 -10.33 11.11 12.21
C GLY A 31 -9.71 9.72 12.08
N VAL A 32 -9.58 9.06 13.23
CA VAL A 32 -9.00 7.70 13.35
C VAL A 32 -9.69 6.67 12.45
N PRO A 33 -11.04 6.62 12.31
CA PRO A 33 -11.69 5.64 11.45
C PRO A 33 -11.22 5.70 9.99
N ALA A 34 -11.17 6.91 9.41
CA ALA A 34 -10.78 7.10 8.01
C ALA A 34 -9.32 6.69 7.75
N GLY A 35 -8.39 7.08 8.63
CA GLY A 35 -6.99 6.68 8.50
C GLY A 35 -6.78 5.19 8.73
N ARG A 36 -7.56 4.57 9.64
CA ARG A 36 -7.50 3.12 9.89
C ARG A 36 -7.95 2.33 8.65
N ASP A 37 -9.05 2.73 8.03
CA ASP A 37 -9.56 2.07 6.83
C ASP A 37 -8.56 2.20 5.67
N ALA A 38 -7.92 3.36 5.53
CA ALA A 38 -6.85 3.56 4.55
C ALA A 38 -5.65 2.64 4.79
N LEU A 39 -5.22 2.46 6.05
CA LEU A 39 -4.12 1.55 6.40
C LEU A 39 -4.46 0.08 6.11
N LEU A 40 -5.71 -0.35 6.34
CA LEU A 40 -6.14 -1.72 6.01
C LEU A 40 -6.06 -1.97 4.50
N ILE A 41 -6.61 -1.04 3.71
CA ILE A 41 -6.56 -1.12 2.24
C ILE A 41 -5.10 -1.12 1.75
N ALA A 42 -4.24 -0.30 2.34
CA ALA A 42 -2.82 -0.25 1.98
C ALA A 42 -2.11 -1.57 2.29
N SER A 43 -2.34 -2.13 3.48
CA SER A 43 -1.77 -3.43 3.87
C SER A 43 -2.14 -4.53 2.88
N GLU A 44 -3.40 -4.60 2.45
CA GLU A 44 -3.84 -5.58 1.45
C GLU A 44 -3.08 -5.43 0.12
N VAL A 45 -2.91 -4.19 -0.37
CA VAL A 45 -2.19 -3.92 -1.63
C VAL A 45 -0.71 -4.28 -1.53
N PHE A 46 -0.08 -3.97 -0.39
CA PHE A 46 1.32 -4.27 -0.16
C PHE A 46 1.56 -5.78 -0.13
N GLU A 47 0.69 -6.53 0.53
CA GLU A 47 0.77 -7.99 0.55
C GLU A 47 0.51 -8.61 -0.83
N GLU A 48 -0.48 -8.11 -1.58
CA GLU A 48 -0.69 -8.52 -2.98
C GLU A 48 0.57 -8.31 -3.84
N ARG A 49 1.23 -7.16 -3.68
CA ARG A 49 2.46 -6.82 -4.43
C ARG A 49 3.62 -7.73 -4.03
N LYS A 50 3.83 -7.96 -2.73
CA LYS A 50 4.86 -8.88 -2.22
C LYS A 50 4.63 -10.30 -2.75
N ALA A 51 3.37 -10.77 -2.74
CA ALA A 51 3.01 -12.08 -3.30
C ALA A 51 3.23 -12.16 -4.82
N ALA A 52 2.96 -11.08 -5.57
CA ALA A 52 3.26 -11.01 -7.00
C ALA A 52 4.76 -11.07 -7.29
N SER A 53 5.57 -10.31 -6.54
CA SER A 53 7.03 -10.32 -6.66
C SER A 53 7.62 -11.70 -6.37
N LYS A 54 7.18 -12.39 -5.30
CA LYS A 54 7.62 -13.75 -4.96
C LYS A 54 7.30 -14.77 -6.07
N ARG A 55 6.12 -14.69 -6.68
CA ARG A 55 5.74 -15.57 -7.81
C ARG A 55 6.59 -15.32 -9.04
N ALA A 56 6.87 -14.06 -9.36
CA ALA A 56 7.73 -13.69 -10.49
C ALA A 56 9.18 -14.18 -10.29
N GLU A 57 9.66 -14.20 -9.05
CA GLU A 57 10.98 -14.73 -8.70
C GLU A 57 11.01 -16.27 -8.81
N SER A 58 10.01 -16.96 -8.27
CA SER A 58 9.87 -18.42 -8.40
C SER A 58 9.79 -18.88 -9.85
N ALA A 59 9.15 -18.11 -10.73
CA ALA A 59 9.03 -18.44 -12.16
C ALA A 59 10.31 -18.18 -12.97
N LYS A 60 11.27 -17.41 -12.44
CA LYS A 60 12.59 -17.19 -13.06
C LYS A 60 13.60 -18.27 -12.69
N LEU A 61 13.35 -19.00 -11.61
CA LEU A 61 14.23 -20.05 -11.08
C LEU A 61 13.89 -21.45 -11.61
N SER A 62 12.71 -21.60 -12.23
CA SER A 62 12.25 -22.78 -12.97
C SER A 62 12.53 -22.65 -14.46
#